data_AF-A0A848LVR1-F1
#
_entry.id   AF-A0A848LVR1-F1
#
_cell.length_a   1.000
_cell.length_b   1.000
_cell.length_c   1.000
_cell.angle_alpha   90.00
_cell.angle_beta   90.00
_cell.angle_gamma   90.00
#
_symmetry.space_group_name_H-M   'P 1'
#
loop_
_entity.id
_entity.type
_entity.pdbx_description
1 polymer ?
#
loop_
_entity_poly.entity_id
_entity_poly.type
_entity_poly.pdbx_seq_one_letter_code
_entity_poly.pdbx_strand_id
1 'polypeptide(L)'
;MPVVESRIDTVTLYQQGARVTRLLTLECPGGRAPGELEIPRLPLALFDPTVRVRVLSPLGDGADLTATNVRVGLWLPPRETPLETVDQAALRTLRQQARTVESHIRQRQWELNVFSNITVPPRPKPEEGKPPPASPLGARMALEQFTHDGAQARLSEMRALNEQLRKLREDIAVLEQKLAQASTARQVTARDLYKSVHVQLRHTGAALSRTSLSVEYFVPGARWAPSYQCRLTRDCRQVELVMRALIGQHSGEDWSGVKLVLSTAAPLSWTELPELSSIRIGRAQPPPPARAGFRPPPQGAASLFSDFDRERQALLRGLPTPPPFPV
;
A
#
# COMPACT_ATOMS: atom_id res chain seq x y z
N MET A 1 21.90 7.66 -4.77
CA MET A 1 21.58 8.02 -3.37
C MET A 1 21.37 6.72 -2.59
N PRO A 2 22.14 6.46 -1.52
CA PRO A 2 21.93 5.28 -0.67
C PRO A 2 20.58 5.34 0.05
N VAL A 3 19.89 4.21 0.10
CA VAL A 3 18.67 4.00 0.87
C VAL A 3 19.05 3.34 2.18
N VAL A 4 18.66 3.94 3.32
CA VAL A 4 19.04 3.45 4.64
C VAL A 4 17.81 3.26 5.51
N GLU A 5 17.59 2.02 5.92
CA GLU A 5 16.49 1.64 6.79
C GLU A 5 16.63 2.27 8.18
N SER A 6 15.48 2.58 8.79
CA SER A 6 15.42 3.17 10.12
C SER A 6 14.46 2.38 11.02
N ARG A 7 14.81 2.27 12.30
CA ARG A 7 13.98 1.60 13.32
C ARG A 7 13.28 2.61 14.21
N ILE A 8 12.07 2.32 14.65
CA ILE A 8 11.37 3.15 15.63
C ILE A 8 11.99 2.89 17.00
N ASP A 9 12.38 3.96 17.70
CA ASP A 9 13.00 3.88 19.03
C ASP A 9 12.04 4.32 20.13
N THR A 10 11.45 5.51 19.96
CA THR A 10 10.57 6.12 20.96
C THR A 10 9.34 6.71 20.28
N VAL A 11 8.17 6.53 20.89
CA VAL A 11 6.90 7.14 20.46
C VAL A 11 6.31 7.91 21.62
N THR A 12 6.17 9.22 21.46
CA THR A 12 5.44 10.08 22.40
C THR A 12 3.99 10.22 21.95
N LEU A 13 3.06 9.62 22.68
CA LEU A 13 1.62 9.70 22.45
C LEU A 13 1.03 10.96 23.10
N TYR A 14 0.15 11.63 22.36
CA TYR A 14 -0.65 12.74 22.83
C TYR A 14 -2.14 12.40 22.80
N GLN A 15 -2.98 13.25 23.39
CA GLN A 15 -4.44 13.08 23.28
C GLN A 15 -4.90 12.98 21.82
N GLN A 16 -4.20 13.68 20.93
CA GLN A 16 -4.39 13.61 19.48
C GLN A 16 -3.01 13.53 18.80
N GLY A 17 -2.79 12.42 18.10
CA GLY A 17 -1.56 12.08 17.40
C GLY A 17 -0.42 11.57 18.28
N ALA A 18 0.69 11.26 17.62
CA ALA A 18 1.92 10.81 18.23
C ALA A 18 3.12 11.44 17.53
N ARG A 19 4.19 11.68 18.30
CA ARG A 19 5.50 12.02 17.78
C ARG A 19 6.36 10.77 17.79
N VAL A 20 6.85 10.38 16.62
CA VAL A 20 7.64 9.17 16.41
C VAL A 20 9.08 9.58 16.19
N THR A 21 10.00 8.95 16.93
CA THR A 21 11.44 9.11 16.76
C THR A 21 12.02 7.80 16.26
N ARG A 22 12.62 7.85 15.06
CA ARG A 22 13.34 6.73 14.46
C ARG A 22 14.84 6.94 14.58
N LEU A 23 15.58 5.86 14.75
CA LEU A 23 17.04 5.83 14.72
C LEU A 23 17.53 5.09 13.49
N LEU A 24 18.58 5.62 12.88
CA LEU A 24 19.32 4.96 11.82
C LEU A 24 20.82 5.11 12.04
N THR A 25 21.56 4.14 11.53
CA THR A 25 23.00 4.07 11.65
C THR A 25 23.61 4.07 10.26
N LEU A 26 24.55 4.98 10.02
CA LEU A 26 25.28 5.10 8.77
C LEU A 26 26.70 4.58 8.99
N GLU A 27 27.02 3.52 8.27
CA GLU A 27 28.39 3.03 8.13
C GLU A 27 29.07 3.81 7.00
N CYS A 28 30.27 4.35 7.26
CA CYS A 28 31.01 5.23 6.35
C CYS A 28 32.36 4.57 5.98
N PRO A 29 32.36 3.52 5.14
CA PRO A 29 33.56 2.71 4.88
C PRO A 29 34.70 3.50 4.19
N GLY A 30 34.40 4.63 3.55
CA GLY A 30 35.39 5.53 2.94
C GLY A 30 35.86 6.68 3.84
N GLY A 31 35.57 6.63 5.15
CA GLY A 31 35.89 7.73 6.07
C GLY A 31 35.07 9.01 5.83
N ARG A 32 34.02 8.94 5.00
CA ARG A 32 33.14 10.07 4.65
C ARG A 32 31.69 9.63 4.60
N ALA A 33 30.80 10.51 5.05
CA ALA A 33 29.36 10.32 4.90
C ALA A 33 28.93 10.46 3.42
N PRO A 34 27.85 9.77 3.00
CA PRO A 34 27.27 10.00 1.69
C PRO A 34 26.71 11.43 1.61
N GLY A 35 26.88 12.11 0.47
CA GLY A 35 26.41 13.50 0.31
C GLY A 35 24.88 13.63 0.34
N GLU A 36 24.16 12.58 -0.02
CA GLU A 36 22.69 12.51 0.06
C GLU A 36 22.27 11.15 0.61
N LEU A 37 21.13 11.12 1.29
CA LEU A 37 20.59 9.95 1.95
C LEU A 37 19.07 9.91 1.75
N GLU A 38 18.51 8.71 1.50
CA GLU A 38 17.08 8.47 1.55
C GLU A 38 16.72 7.51 2.67
N ILE A 39 15.75 7.92 3.48
CA ILE A 39 15.19 7.12 4.57
C ILE A 39 13.79 6.69 4.11
N PRO A 40 13.56 5.41 3.80
CA PRO A 40 12.30 4.93 3.25
C PRO A 40 11.31 4.53 4.34
N ARG A 41 10.11 4.08 3.91
CA ARG A 41 9.10 3.42 4.75
C ARG A 41 8.56 4.28 5.90
N LEU A 42 8.38 5.58 5.66
CA LEU A 42 7.62 6.44 6.56
C LEU A 42 6.12 6.42 6.22
N PRO A 43 5.23 6.61 7.20
CA PRO A 43 3.80 6.48 6.99
C PRO A 43 3.27 7.65 6.14
N LEU A 44 2.37 7.35 5.19
CA LEU A 44 1.75 8.37 4.33
C LEU A 44 1.06 9.49 5.12
N ALA A 45 0.50 9.15 6.29
CA ALA A 45 -0.21 10.08 7.17
C ALA A 45 0.71 11.01 7.97
N LEU A 46 2.04 10.86 7.91
CA LEU A 46 2.94 11.79 8.63
C LEU A 46 2.72 13.23 8.16
N PHE A 47 2.89 14.17 9.09
CA PHE A 47 2.76 15.59 8.79
C PHE A 47 4.10 16.19 8.35
N ASP A 48 4.26 16.45 7.06
CA ASP A 48 5.54 16.80 6.41
C ASP A 48 6.30 17.96 7.09
N PRO A 49 5.65 19.06 7.52
CA PRO A 49 6.34 20.18 8.18
C PRO A 49 6.95 19.83 9.55
N THR A 50 6.59 18.68 10.12
CA THR A 50 7.11 18.24 11.43
C THR A 50 8.35 17.37 11.33
N VAL A 51 8.74 16.97 10.12
CA VAL A 51 9.93 16.13 9.90
C VAL A 51 11.18 16.90 10.31
N ARG A 52 11.93 16.34 11.25
CA ARG A 52 13.19 16.88 11.75
C ARG A 52 14.23 15.77 11.75
N VAL A 53 15.44 16.09 11.29
CA VAL A 53 16.57 15.16 11.31
C VAL A 53 17.63 15.74 12.24
N ARG A 54 18.15 14.93 13.17
CA ARG A 54 19.25 15.31 14.06
C ARG A 54 20.37 14.30 13.96
N VAL A 55 21.60 14.78 13.90
CA VAL A 55 22.81 13.96 14.05
C VAL A 55 23.08 13.80 15.55
N LEU A 56 23.13 12.57 16.05
CA LEU A 56 23.22 12.29 17.48
C LEU A 56 24.65 12.20 17.99
N SER A 57 25.56 11.59 17.23
CA SER A 57 27.00 11.56 17.54
C SER A 57 27.77 11.04 16.32
N PRO A 58 28.72 11.80 15.76
CA PRO A 58 29.74 11.22 14.89
C PRO A 58 30.75 10.45 15.75
N LEU A 59 30.95 9.16 15.48
CA LEU A 59 32.07 8.42 16.07
C LEU A 59 33.32 8.74 15.22
N GLY A 60 34.08 9.74 15.67
CA GLY A 60 35.30 10.23 15.02
C GLY A 60 35.73 11.55 15.66
N ASP A 61 36.88 11.55 16.32
CA ASP A 61 37.41 12.74 17.00
C ASP A 61 37.65 13.85 15.95
N GLY A 62 36.93 14.97 16.05
CA GLY A 62 37.03 16.09 15.11
C GLY A 62 36.28 15.94 13.76
N ALA A 63 35.35 14.97 13.63
CA ALA A 63 34.45 14.91 12.47
C ALA A 63 33.16 15.72 12.75
N ASP A 64 32.85 16.68 11.86
CA ASP A 64 31.61 17.46 11.91
C ASP A 64 30.68 17.02 10.78
N LEU A 65 29.44 16.66 11.13
CA LEU A 65 28.43 16.19 10.20
C LEU A 65 27.15 16.97 10.43
N THR A 66 26.75 17.71 9.40
CA THR A 66 25.53 18.50 9.41
C THR A 66 24.52 17.95 8.42
N ALA A 67 23.30 17.70 8.90
CA ALA A 67 22.16 17.42 8.04
C ALA A 67 21.59 18.74 7.51
N THR A 68 21.60 18.89 6.19
CA THR A 68 21.10 20.05 5.46
C THR A 68 19.98 19.62 4.52
N ASN A 69 19.04 20.52 4.21
CA ASN A 69 17.99 20.32 3.20
C ASN A 69 17.23 18.99 3.35
N VAL A 70 16.28 18.97 4.29
CA VAL A 70 15.40 17.82 4.55
C VAL A 70 14.16 17.96 3.67
N ARG A 71 13.87 16.95 2.83
CA ARG A 71 12.71 16.92 1.94
C ARG A 71 11.93 15.63 2.13
N VAL A 72 10.61 15.72 2.09
CA VAL A 72 9.73 14.55 2.09
C VAL A 72 9.40 14.19 0.66
N GLY A 73 9.61 12.92 0.31
CA GLY A 73 9.30 12.34 -0.99
C GLY A 73 8.32 11.18 -0.88
N LEU A 74 7.98 10.61 -2.03
CA LEU A 74 7.27 9.34 -2.12
C LEU A 74 8.26 8.23 -2.42
N TRP A 75 8.08 7.09 -1.78
CA TRP A 75 8.93 5.92 -1.94
C TRP A 75 8.11 4.69 -2.29
N LEU A 76 8.66 3.94 -3.23
CA LEU A 76 8.14 2.66 -3.70
C LEU A 76 9.23 1.61 -3.48
N PRO A 77 8.90 0.45 -2.89
CA PRO A 77 9.84 -0.66 -2.79
C PRO A 77 10.43 -1.01 -4.17
N PRO A 78 11.76 -1.20 -4.28
CA PRO A 78 12.37 -1.68 -5.53
C PRO A 78 11.70 -2.99 -5.95
N ARG A 79 11.13 -3.02 -7.15
CA ARG A 79 10.58 -4.25 -7.73
C ARG A 79 11.76 -5.07 -8.25
N GLU A 80 11.87 -6.32 -7.83
CA GLU A 80 12.84 -7.25 -8.41
C GLU A 80 12.68 -7.27 -9.94
N THR A 81 13.81 -7.36 -10.65
CA THR A 81 13.94 -7.22 -12.10
C THR A 81 12.91 -8.02 -12.90
N PRO A 82 12.47 -7.53 -14.08
CA PRO A 82 11.29 -8.07 -14.73
C PRO A 82 11.56 -9.45 -15.36
N LEU A 83 10.85 -10.49 -14.92
CA LEU A 83 10.63 -11.72 -15.71
C LEU A 83 9.95 -11.45 -17.09
N GLU A 84 9.52 -10.20 -17.33
CA GLU A 84 8.60 -9.82 -18.41
C GLU A 84 9.10 -10.01 -19.84
N THR A 85 10.39 -9.83 -20.12
CA THR A 85 10.89 -9.96 -21.49
C THR A 85 10.82 -11.39 -21.98
N VAL A 86 11.12 -12.34 -21.08
CA VAL A 86 11.14 -13.77 -21.39
C VAL A 86 9.73 -14.33 -21.57
N ASP A 87 8.80 -13.96 -20.68
CA ASP A 87 7.42 -14.46 -20.73
C ASP A 87 6.62 -13.87 -21.91
N GLN A 88 6.78 -12.58 -22.24
CA GLN A 88 6.08 -12.00 -23.39
C GLN A 88 6.60 -12.53 -24.73
N ALA A 89 7.90 -12.76 -24.85
CA ALA A 89 8.49 -13.37 -26.04
C ALA A 89 8.01 -14.82 -26.21
N ALA A 90 7.98 -15.60 -25.13
CA ALA A 90 7.46 -16.97 -25.14
C ALA A 90 5.99 -17.03 -25.58
N LEU A 91 5.14 -16.11 -25.09
CA LEU A 91 3.74 -16.03 -25.51
C LEU A 91 3.57 -15.75 -27.00
N ARG A 92 4.39 -14.85 -27.56
CA ARG A 92 4.37 -14.54 -29.00
C ARG A 92 4.72 -15.78 -29.83
N THR A 93 5.75 -16.51 -29.42
CA THR A 93 6.18 -17.75 -30.08
C THR A 93 5.08 -18.81 -30.04
N LEU A 94 4.46 -19.06 -28.89
CA LEU A 94 3.36 -20.02 -28.75
C LEU A 94 2.14 -19.63 -29.62
N ARG A 95 1.76 -18.35 -29.63
CA ARG A 95 0.68 -17.85 -30.50
C ARG A 95 0.99 -18.03 -31.98
N GLN A 96 2.25 -17.83 -32.38
CA GLN A 96 2.68 -18.08 -33.76
C GLN A 96 2.57 -19.57 -34.11
N GLN A 97 3.03 -20.46 -33.23
CA GLN A 97 2.89 -21.91 -33.42
C GLN A 97 1.42 -22.33 -33.55
N ALA A 98 0.53 -21.81 -32.69
CA ALA A 98 -0.90 -22.09 -32.77
C ALA A 98 -1.51 -21.65 -34.11
N ARG A 99 -1.15 -20.45 -34.62
CA ARG A 99 -1.59 -19.97 -35.94
C ARG A 99 -1.12 -20.85 -37.08
N THR A 100 0.11 -21.35 -37.02
CA THR A 100 0.64 -22.29 -38.02
C THR A 100 -0.15 -23.60 -38.02
N VAL A 101 -0.41 -24.18 -36.84
CA VAL A 101 -1.22 -25.40 -36.71
C VAL A 101 -2.64 -25.20 -37.21
N GLU A 102 -3.28 -24.06 -36.89
CA GLU A 102 -4.61 -23.72 -37.42
C GLU A 102 -4.61 -23.60 -38.95
N SER A 103 -3.54 -23.07 -39.55
CA SER A 103 -3.40 -23.03 -41.00
C SER A 103 -3.31 -24.43 -41.61
N HIS A 104 -2.56 -25.35 -40.98
CA HIS A 104 -2.49 -26.74 -41.41
C HIS A 104 -3.84 -27.44 -41.30
N ILE A 105 -4.60 -27.21 -40.22
CA ILE A 105 -5.96 -27.75 -40.06
C ILE A 105 -6.87 -27.26 -41.20
N ARG A 106 -6.86 -25.95 -41.49
CA ARG A 106 -7.65 -25.39 -42.61
C ARG A 106 -7.27 -26.02 -43.94
N GLN A 107 -5.98 -26.25 -44.19
CA GLN A 107 -5.51 -26.92 -45.41
C GLN A 107 -6.03 -28.36 -45.49
N ARG A 108 -5.90 -29.16 -44.43
CA ARG A 108 -6.39 -30.56 -44.43
C ARG A 108 -7.91 -30.64 -44.58
N GLN A 109 -8.63 -29.67 -44.03
CA GLN A 109 -10.08 -29.58 -44.17
C GLN A 109 -10.49 -29.24 -45.61
N TRP A 110 -9.73 -28.38 -46.30
CA TRP A 110 -9.91 -28.14 -47.73
C TRP A 110 -9.62 -29.41 -48.55
N GLU A 111 -8.52 -30.10 -48.28
CA GLU A 111 -8.17 -31.37 -48.95
C GLU A 111 -9.27 -32.43 -48.77
N LEU A 112 -9.82 -32.54 -47.56
CA LEU A 112 -10.93 -33.46 -47.27
C LEU A 112 -12.20 -33.09 -48.04
N ASN A 113 -12.50 -31.80 -48.17
CA ASN A 113 -13.62 -31.33 -49.00
C ASN A 113 -13.41 -31.70 -50.48
N VAL A 114 -12.19 -31.54 -51.00
CA VAL A 114 -11.84 -32.00 -52.36
C VAL A 114 -12.12 -33.50 -52.52
N PHE A 115 -11.65 -34.34 -51.60
CA PHE A 115 -11.92 -35.79 -51.65
C PHE A 115 -13.41 -36.11 -51.62
N SER A 116 -14.21 -35.40 -50.82
CA SER A 116 -15.66 -35.61 -50.74
C SER A 116 -16.42 -35.22 -52.01
N ASN A 117 -15.86 -34.32 -52.83
CA ASN A 117 -16.48 -33.88 -54.09
C ASN A 117 -16.08 -34.74 -55.30
N ILE A 118 -15.09 -35.64 -55.16
CA ILE A 118 -14.72 -36.57 -56.23
C ILE A 118 -15.82 -37.62 -56.34
N THR A 119 -16.69 -37.44 -57.34
CA THR A 119 -17.81 -38.35 -57.59
C THR A 119 -17.38 -39.47 -58.54
N VAL A 120 -17.67 -40.72 -58.17
CA VAL A 120 -17.47 -41.86 -59.09
C VAL A 120 -18.49 -41.75 -60.23
N PRO A 121 -18.06 -41.62 -61.50
CA PRO A 121 -18.98 -41.39 -62.61
C PRO A 121 -19.97 -42.56 -62.72
N PRO A 122 -21.26 -42.32 -63.07
CA PRO A 122 -22.23 -43.40 -63.24
C PRO A 122 -21.86 -44.29 -64.42
N ARG A 123 -22.42 -45.52 -64.47
CA ARG A 123 -22.21 -46.42 -65.61
C ARG A 123 -22.73 -45.73 -66.89
N PRO A 124 -21.99 -45.77 -68.02
CA PRO A 124 -22.51 -45.27 -69.29
C PRO A 124 -23.81 -45.99 -69.65
N LYS A 125 -24.80 -45.25 -70.15
CA LYS A 125 -26.10 -45.80 -70.55
C LYS A 125 -25.90 -46.77 -71.72
N PRO A 126 -26.60 -47.92 -71.74
CA PRO A 126 -26.53 -48.84 -72.87
C PRO A 126 -27.12 -48.19 -74.14
N GLU A 127 -26.49 -48.41 -75.29
CA GLU A 127 -27.03 -48.05 -76.61
C GLU A 127 -27.97 -49.16 -77.12
N GLU A 128 -29.09 -48.78 -77.71
CA GLU A 128 -30.11 -49.71 -78.21
C GLU A 128 -29.55 -50.58 -79.34
N GLY A 129 -29.62 -51.91 -79.18
CA GLY A 129 -29.11 -52.89 -80.15
C GLY A 129 -27.63 -53.29 -79.99
N LYS A 130 -26.88 -52.75 -79.01
CA LYS A 130 -25.49 -53.17 -78.71
C LYS A 130 -25.39 -53.81 -77.32
N PRO A 131 -24.49 -54.80 -77.11
CA PRO A 131 -24.20 -55.30 -75.78
C PRO A 131 -23.68 -54.16 -74.88
N PRO A 132 -24.07 -54.10 -73.60
CA PRO A 132 -23.63 -53.06 -72.68
C PRO A 132 -22.10 -52.99 -72.62
N PRO A 133 -21.50 -51.80 -72.60
CA PRO A 133 -20.05 -51.68 -72.45
C PRO A 133 -19.60 -52.33 -71.13
N ALA A 134 -18.44 -52.98 -71.17
CA ALA A 134 -17.80 -53.56 -70.00
C ALA A 134 -17.56 -52.45 -68.97
N SER A 135 -18.09 -52.62 -67.76
CA SER A 135 -17.88 -51.66 -66.68
C SER A 135 -16.42 -51.76 -66.22
N PRO A 136 -15.66 -50.66 -66.16
CA PRO A 136 -14.32 -50.66 -65.59
C PRO A 136 -14.41 -50.71 -64.06
N LEU A 137 -14.90 -51.84 -63.51
CA LEU A 137 -15.13 -52.04 -62.08
C LEU A 137 -13.86 -51.81 -61.26
N GLY A 138 -12.71 -52.31 -61.75
CA GLY A 138 -11.42 -52.11 -61.10
C GLY A 138 -11.03 -50.62 -60.97
N ALA A 139 -11.26 -49.81 -62.01
CA ALA A 139 -10.97 -48.37 -61.96
C ALA A 139 -11.91 -47.61 -61.01
N ARG A 140 -13.18 -48.05 -60.91
CA ARG A 140 -14.16 -47.46 -59.98
C ARG A 140 -13.81 -47.79 -58.52
N MET A 141 -13.50 -49.06 -58.24
CA MET A 141 -13.05 -49.49 -56.91
C MET A 141 -11.74 -48.80 -56.52
N ALA A 142 -10.80 -48.66 -57.46
CA ALA A 142 -9.55 -47.94 -57.20
C ALA A 142 -9.79 -46.46 -56.87
N LEU A 143 -10.74 -45.79 -57.54
CA LEU A 143 -11.10 -44.40 -57.25
C LEU A 143 -11.82 -44.27 -55.90
N GLU A 144 -12.76 -45.16 -55.59
CA GLU A 144 -13.44 -45.22 -54.30
C GLU A 144 -12.45 -45.47 -53.15
N GLN A 145 -11.53 -46.41 -53.33
CA GLN A 145 -10.51 -46.71 -52.34
C GLN A 145 -9.52 -45.55 -52.17
N PHE A 146 -9.09 -44.91 -53.27
CA PHE A 146 -8.27 -43.70 -53.21
C PHE A 146 -8.93 -42.56 -52.44
N THR A 147 -10.22 -42.29 -52.70
CA THR A 147 -10.96 -41.25 -51.97
C THR A 147 -11.19 -41.61 -50.51
N HIS A 148 -11.49 -42.88 -50.21
CA HIS A 148 -11.66 -43.38 -48.85
C HIS A 148 -10.35 -43.30 -48.05
N ASP A 149 -9.26 -43.85 -48.57
CA ASP A 149 -7.95 -43.87 -47.91
C ASP A 149 -7.40 -42.44 -47.74
N GLY A 150 -7.57 -41.61 -48.78
CA GLY A 150 -7.24 -40.18 -48.73
C GLY A 150 -8.02 -39.45 -47.63
N ALA A 151 -9.33 -39.64 -47.56
CA ALA A 151 -10.17 -39.03 -46.52
C ALA A 151 -9.80 -39.52 -45.11
N GLN A 152 -9.59 -40.83 -44.93
CA GLN A 152 -9.19 -41.40 -43.63
C GLN A 152 -7.83 -40.85 -43.16
N ALA A 153 -6.86 -40.73 -44.06
CA ALA A 153 -5.56 -40.14 -43.75
C ALA A 153 -5.68 -38.67 -43.32
N ARG A 154 -6.52 -37.87 -44.00
CA ARG A 154 -6.73 -36.46 -43.61
C ARG A 154 -7.46 -36.32 -42.28
N LEU A 155 -8.42 -37.19 -41.99
CA LEU A 155 -9.10 -37.22 -40.70
C LEU A 155 -8.14 -37.56 -39.55
N SER A 156 -7.23 -38.52 -39.73
CA SER A 156 -6.26 -38.88 -38.70
C SER A 156 -5.24 -37.76 -38.44
N GLU A 157 -4.72 -37.13 -39.51
CA GLU A 157 -3.84 -35.97 -39.42
C GLU A 157 -4.53 -34.78 -38.74
N MET A 158 -5.80 -34.51 -39.07
CA MET A 158 -6.59 -33.46 -38.41
C MET A 158 -6.80 -33.73 -36.93
N ARG A 159 -7.02 -34.99 -36.50
CA ARG A 159 -7.12 -35.34 -35.07
C ARG A 159 -5.81 -35.01 -34.34
N ALA A 160 -4.66 -35.37 -34.93
CA ALA A 160 -3.36 -35.08 -34.34
C ALA A 160 -3.07 -33.57 -34.24
N LEU A 161 -3.38 -32.80 -35.30
CA LEU A 161 -3.22 -31.34 -35.30
C LEU A 161 -4.16 -30.64 -34.31
N ASN A 162 -5.41 -31.11 -34.17
CA ASN A 162 -6.34 -30.56 -33.19
C ASN A 162 -5.86 -30.80 -31.75
N GLU A 163 -5.29 -31.97 -31.46
CA GLU A 163 -4.71 -32.26 -30.15
C GLU A 163 -3.48 -31.39 -29.86
N GLN A 164 -2.62 -31.15 -30.86
CA GLN A 164 -1.52 -30.18 -30.73
C GLN A 164 -2.02 -28.76 -30.48
N LEU A 165 -3.05 -28.33 -31.20
CA LEU A 165 -3.67 -27.01 -31.02
C LEU A 165 -4.28 -26.85 -29.63
N ARG A 166 -4.92 -27.91 -29.10
CA ARG A 166 -5.47 -27.94 -27.74
C ARG A 166 -4.37 -27.68 -26.70
N LYS A 167 -3.25 -28.41 -26.79
CA LYS A 167 -2.09 -28.23 -25.88
C LYS A 167 -1.51 -26.81 -25.96
N LEU A 168 -1.29 -26.30 -27.17
CA LEU A 168 -0.78 -24.94 -27.36
C LEU A 168 -1.72 -23.89 -26.78
N ARG A 169 -3.05 -24.07 -26.90
CA ARG A 169 -4.04 -23.16 -26.31
C ARG A 169 -4.03 -23.23 -24.77
N GLU A 170 -3.85 -24.41 -24.20
CA GLU A 170 -3.67 -24.58 -22.74
C GLU A 170 -2.42 -23.86 -22.26
N ASP A 171 -1.28 -24.03 -22.93
CA ASP A 171 -0.02 -23.35 -22.58
C ASP A 171 -0.14 -21.82 -22.70
N ILE A 172 -0.80 -21.34 -23.76
CA ILE A 172 -1.11 -19.91 -23.94
C ILE A 172 -1.97 -19.41 -22.77
N ALA A 173 -3.03 -20.12 -22.40
CA ALA A 173 -3.93 -19.71 -21.33
C ALA A 173 -3.22 -19.66 -19.97
N VAL A 174 -2.39 -20.66 -19.66
CA VAL A 174 -1.59 -20.69 -18.43
C VAL A 174 -0.63 -19.50 -18.37
N LEU A 175 0.05 -19.21 -19.48
CA LEU A 175 1.02 -18.12 -19.53
C LEU A 175 0.35 -16.73 -19.49
N GLU A 176 -0.80 -16.58 -20.16
CA GLU A 176 -1.64 -15.38 -20.06
C GLU A 176 -2.15 -15.15 -18.64
N GLN A 177 -2.57 -16.20 -17.94
CA GLN A 177 -2.99 -16.11 -16.54
C GLN A 177 -1.83 -15.70 -15.64
N LYS A 178 -0.63 -16.27 -15.82
CA LYS A 178 0.57 -15.87 -15.08
C LYS A 178 0.92 -14.40 -15.32
N LEU A 179 0.86 -13.94 -16.58
CA LEU A 179 1.09 -12.54 -16.94
C LEU A 179 0.03 -11.60 -16.35
N ALA A 180 -1.24 -12.00 -16.36
CA ALA A 180 -2.33 -11.22 -15.77
C ALA A 180 -2.14 -11.09 -14.25
N GLN A 181 -1.83 -12.19 -13.56
CA GLN A 181 -1.54 -12.17 -12.12
C GLN A 181 -0.32 -11.31 -11.79
N ALA A 182 0.75 -11.42 -12.57
CA ALA A 182 1.94 -10.59 -12.42
C ALA A 182 1.63 -9.10 -12.68
N SER A 183 0.74 -8.79 -13.63
CA SER A 183 0.29 -7.43 -13.94
C SER A 183 -0.62 -6.84 -12.87
N THR A 184 -1.55 -7.62 -12.31
CA THR A 184 -2.41 -7.17 -11.20
C THR A 184 -1.60 -6.96 -9.91
N ALA A 185 -0.61 -7.81 -9.62
CA ALA A 185 0.36 -7.60 -8.54
C ALA A 185 1.24 -6.34 -8.76
N ARG A 186 1.20 -5.76 -9.97
CA ARG A 186 1.95 -4.58 -10.39
C ARG A 186 1.17 -3.28 -10.27
N GLN A 187 -0.15 -3.32 -10.08
CA GLN A 187 -0.91 -2.11 -9.78
C GLN A 187 -0.41 -1.58 -8.44
N VAL A 188 0.26 -0.42 -8.48
CA VAL A 188 0.64 0.30 -7.28
C VAL A 188 -0.63 0.58 -6.52
N THR A 189 -0.87 -0.18 -5.47
CA THR A 189 -1.99 0.08 -4.60
C THR A 189 -1.56 1.14 -3.60
N ALA A 190 -2.49 1.94 -3.08
CA ALA A 190 -2.19 2.90 -2.01
C ALA A 190 -1.46 2.26 -0.79
N ARG A 191 -1.53 0.93 -0.65
CA ARG A 191 -0.82 0.13 0.36
C ARG A 191 0.69 -0.02 0.13
N ASP A 192 1.15 0.14 -1.11
CA ASP A 192 2.58 -0.01 -1.47
C ASP A 192 3.32 1.33 -1.45
N LEU A 193 2.58 2.42 -1.25
CA LEU A 193 3.13 3.77 -1.20
C LEU A 193 3.53 4.12 0.22
N TYR A 194 4.76 4.57 0.36
CA TYR A 194 5.28 5.13 1.59
C TYR A 194 5.82 6.53 1.32
N LYS A 195 6.01 7.30 2.38
CA LYS A 195 6.85 8.50 2.30
C LYS A 195 8.31 8.12 2.53
N SER A 196 9.22 8.88 1.95
CA SER A 196 10.63 8.87 2.29
C SER A 196 11.10 10.26 2.73
N VAL A 197 12.21 10.30 3.45
CA VAL A 197 12.90 11.54 3.81
C VAL A 197 14.24 11.55 3.09
N HIS A 198 14.43 12.55 2.22
CA HIS A 198 15.70 12.85 1.57
C HIS A 198 16.45 13.87 2.41
N VAL A 199 17.72 13.59 2.69
CA VAL A 199 18.59 14.44 3.52
C VAL A 199 19.90 14.66 2.80
N GLN A 200 20.36 15.90 2.68
CA GLN A 200 21.71 16.21 2.20
C GLN A 200 22.67 16.30 3.39
N LEU A 201 23.72 15.49 3.41
CA LEU A 201 24.69 15.50 4.50
C LEU A 201 25.95 16.25 4.07
N ARG A 202 26.38 17.20 4.90
CA ARG A 202 27.66 17.89 4.76
C ARG A 202 28.60 17.38 5.82
N HIS A 203 29.71 16.79 5.39
CA HIS A 203 30.77 16.29 6.25
C HIS A 203 32.01 17.16 6.10
N THR A 204 32.56 17.62 7.22
CA THR A 204 33.79 18.39 7.33
C THR A 204 34.66 17.83 8.46
N GLY A 205 35.98 18.01 8.36
CA GLY A 205 36.92 17.55 9.39
C GLY A 205 37.44 16.13 9.19
N ALA A 206 37.68 15.41 10.30
CA ALA A 206 38.34 14.11 10.31
C ALA A 206 37.50 12.98 9.67
N ALA A 207 38.14 11.83 9.45
CA ALA A 207 37.49 10.65 8.88
C ALA A 207 36.35 10.16 9.80
N LEU A 208 35.18 9.92 9.21
CA LEU A 208 34.00 9.41 9.90
C LEU A 208 33.84 7.92 9.57
N SER A 209 33.88 7.05 10.59
CA SER A 209 33.66 5.61 10.40
C SER A 209 32.18 5.23 10.54
N ARG A 210 31.52 5.81 11.54
CA ARG A 210 30.13 5.51 11.88
C ARG A 210 29.43 6.72 12.47
N THR A 211 28.16 6.90 12.14
CA THR A 211 27.33 7.96 12.74
C THR A 211 25.90 7.51 12.94
N SER A 212 25.23 8.05 13.95
CA SER A 212 23.81 7.80 14.21
C SER A 212 23.00 9.06 13.98
N LEU A 213 21.89 8.92 13.25
CA LEU A 213 20.93 9.98 13.02
C LEU A 213 19.59 9.58 13.63
N SER A 214 18.84 10.61 14.04
CA SER A 214 17.45 10.47 14.43
C SER A 214 16.55 11.25 13.49
N VAL A 215 15.40 10.67 13.19
CA VAL A 215 14.33 11.29 12.40
C VAL A 215 13.11 11.37 13.30
N GLU A 216 12.64 12.59 13.54
CA GLU A 216 11.45 12.87 14.33
C GLU A 216 10.36 13.40 13.42
N TYR A 217 9.13 12.92 13.59
CA TYR A 217 7.96 13.40 12.87
C TYR A 217 6.69 13.17 13.67
N PHE A 218 5.63 13.89 13.32
CA PHE A 218 4.31 13.76 13.91
C PHE A 218 3.38 12.95 13.00
N VAL A 219 2.61 12.04 13.59
CA VAL A 219 1.58 11.24 12.91
C VAL A 219 0.24 11.41 13.65
N PRO A 220 -0.83 11.85 12.97
CA PRO A 220 -2.13 12.07 13.59
C PRO A 220 -2.88 10.77 13.92
N GLY A 221 -2.53 9.66 13.25
CA GLY A 221 -3.19 8.35 13.37
C GLY A 221 -2.92 7.62 14.69
N ALA A 222 -2.87 8.32 15.81
CA ALA A 222 -2.70 7.72 17.14
C ALA A 222 -3.35 8.61 18.20
N ARG A 223 -3.71 8.02 19.34
CA ARG A 223 -4.25 8.76 20.49
C ARG A 223 -4.03 7.97 21.77
N TRP A 224 -3.94 8.67 22.89
CA TRP A 224 -4.09 8.05 24.20
C TRP A 224 -5.06 8.82 25.09
N ALA A 225 -5.68 8.12 26.02
CA ALA A 225 -6.50 8.71 27.08
C ALA A 225 -6.23 7.99 28.41
N PRO A 226 -6.16 8.73 29.54
CA PRO A 226 -6.08 8.11 30.85
C PRO A 226 -7.44 7.50 31.21
N SER A 227 -7.40 6.35 31.87
CA SER A 227 -8.56 5.68 32.48
C SER A 227 -8.24 5.42 33.93
N TYR A 228 -9.05 5.94 34.84
CA TYR A 228 -8.81 5.84 36.28
C TYR A 228 -9.74 4.81 36.89
N GLN A 229 -9.18 3.87 37.66
CA GLN A 229 -9.91 2.97 38.52
C GLN A 229 -9.67 3.38 39.98
N CYS A 230 -10.75 3.71 40.67
CA CYS A 230 -10.72 4.02 42.10
C CYS A 230 -11.22 2.80 42.89
N ARG A 231 -10.48 2.39 43.91
CA ARG A 231 -10.90 1.36 44.87
C ARG A 231 -10.88 1.94 46.27
N LEU A 232 -12.05 1.98 46.89
CA LEU A 232 -12.23 2.40 48.27
C LEU A 232 -12.12 1.18 49.19
N THR A 233 -11.38 1.29 50.29
CA THR A 233 -11.37 0.25 51.33
C THR A 233 -12.72 0.18 52.04
N ARG A 234 -13.08 -0.99 52.59
CA ARG A 234 -14.39 -1.20 53.24
C ARG A 234 -14.65 -0.27 54.43
N ASP A 235 -13.59 0.19 55.09
CA ASP A 235 -13.65 1.13 56.21
C ASP A 235 -13.65 2.61 55.78
N CYS A 236 -13.66 2.89 54.47
CA CYS A 236 -13.67 4.24 53.87
C CYS A 236 -12.50 5.14 54.28
N ARG A 237 -11.38 4.58 54.75
CA ARG A 237 -10.21 5.34 55.21
C ARG A 237 -9.10 5.47 54.18
N GLN A 238 -9.08 4.61 53.16
CA GLN A 238 -8.06 4.60 52.11
C GLN A 238 -8.69 4.44 50.73
N VAL A 239 -8.07 5.12 49.76
CA VAL A 239 -8.44 5.07 48.35
C VAL A 239 -7.20 4.69 47.54
N GLU A 240 -7.28 3.59 46.79
CA GLU A 240 -6.31 3.22 45.76
C GLU A 240 -6.77 3.79 44.42
N LEU A 241 -5.94 4.63 43.79
CA LEU A 241 -6.19 5.16 42.45
C LEU A 241 -5.20 4.53 41.46
N VAL A 242 -5.73 3.70 40.56
CA VAL A 242 -4.96 3.08 39.48
C VAL A 242 -5.22 3.83 38.18
N MET A 243 -4.16 4.35 37.56
CA MET A 243 -4.23 4.94 36.22
C MET A 243 -3.84 3.91 35.16
N ARG A 244 -4.70 3.72 34.17
CA ARG A 244 -4.45 2.94 32.95
C ARG A 244 -4.37 3.89 31.76
N ALA A 245 -3.62 3.49 30.74
CA ALA A 245 -3.56 4.21 29.48
C ALA A 245 -4.32 3.43 28.41
N LEU A 246 -5.34 4.05 27.82
CA LEU A 246 -6.02 3.54 26.64
C LEU A 246 -5.32 4.11 25.43
N ILE A 247 -4.68 3.25 24.63
CA ILE A 247 -3.90 3.65 23.45
C ILE A 247 -4.59 3.09 22.22
N GLY A 248 -4.83 3.95 21.23
CA GLY A 248 -5.34 3.56 19.92
C GLY A 248 -4.40 4.07 18.84
N GLN A 249 -4.08 3.21 17.88
CA GLN A 249 -3.17 3.53 16.77
C GLN A 249 -3.73 3.01 15.44
N HIS A 250 -3.51 3.81 14.42
CA HIS A 250 -3.71 3.55 13.00
C HIS A 250 -2.68 4.37 12.21
N SER A 251 -1.42 4.35 12.64
CA SER A 251 -0.34 5.12 12.01
C SER A 251 0.26 4.42 10.79
N GLY A 252 -0.07 3.13 10.58
CA GLY A 252 0.53 2.31 9.52
C GLY A 252 1.93 1.80 9.85
N GLU A 253 2.33 1.91 11.13
CA GLU A 253 3.64 1.48 11.62
C GLU A 253 3.50 0.46 12.73
N ASP A 254 4.49 -0.42 12.84
CA ASP A 254 4.59 -1.39 13.93
C ASP A 254 5.34 -0.77 15.12
N TRP A 255 4.67 -0.74 16.28
CA TRP A 255 5.22 -0.22 17.54
C TRP A 255 5.57 -1.33 18.55
N SER A 256 5.68 -2.57 18.07
CA SER A 256 6.10 -3.70 18.90
C SER A 256 7.50 -3.49 19.47
N GLY A 257 7.62 -3.56 20.81
CA GLY A 257 8.91 -3.40 21.51
C GLY A 257 9.44 -1.96 21.58
N VAL A 258 8.64 -0.96 21.23
CA VAL A 258 9.04 0.46 21.23
C VAL A 258 8.83 1.13 22.60
N LYS A 259 9.68 2.09 22.97
CA LYS A 259 9.49 2.90 24.17
C LYS A 259 8.32 3.88 23.98
N LEU A 260 7.22 3.65 24.70
CA LEU A 260 6.06 4.55 24.70
C LEU A 260 6.18 5.61 25.81
N VAL A 261 5.93 6.86 25.46
CA VAL A 261 5.85 8.00 26.39
C VAL A 261 4.48 8.63 26.26
N LEU A 262 3.77 8.81 27.37
CA LEU A 262 2.44 9.43 27.38
C LEU A 262 2.56 10.90 27.77
N SER A 263 1.96 11.79 26.98
CA SER A 263 1.99 13.22 27.23
C SER A 263 0.60 13.84 27.13
N THR A 264 0.23 14.65 28.11
CA THR A 264 -1.00 15.45 28.11
C THR A 264 -0.83 16.79 27.37
N ALA A 265 0.34 17.04 26.78
CA ALA A 265 0.57 18.24 25.98
C ALA A 265 -0.25 18.22 24.68
N ALA A 266 -0.53 19.40 24.15
CA ALA A 266 -1.20 19.60 22.86
C ALA A 266 -0.19 20.14 21.83
N PRO A 267 0.58 19.28 21.14
CA PRO A 267 1.73 19.69 20.32
C PRO A 267 1.37 20.51 19.08
N LEU A 268 0.13 20.37 18.58
CA LEU A 268 -0.40 21.13 17.45
C LEU A 268 -1.41 22.19 17.89
N SER A 269 -1.46 22.54 19.18
CA SER A 269 -2.37 23.59 19.65
C SER A 269 -2.01 24.92 19.02
N TRP A 270 -3.00 25.54 18.39
CA TRP A 270 -2.87 26.91 17.90
C TRP A 270 -2.62 27.83 19.10
N THR A 271 -1.48 28.51 19.09
CA THR A 271 -1.13 29.50 20.10
C THR A 271 -1.04 30.85 19.39
N GLU A 272 -2.07 31.69 19.56
CA GLU A 272 -1.97 33.09 19.17
C GLU A 272 -1.16 33.83 20.24
N LEU A 273 -0.25 34.70 19.81
CA LEU A 273 0.52 35.51 20.74
C LEU A 273 -0.45 36.44 21.49
N PRO A 274 -0.41 36.51 22.83
CA PRO A 274 -1.23 37.48 23.54
C PRO A 274 -0.82 38.90 23.11
N GLU A 275 -1.79 39.72 22.72
CA GLU A 275 -1.55 41.14 22.50
C GLU A 275 -1.21 41.80 23.84
N LEU A 276 0.02 42.28 23.98
CA LEU A 276 0.42 43.05 25.15
C LEU A 276 -0.14 44.47 25.02
N SER A 277 -1.04 44.85 25.92
CA SER A 277 -1.51 46.24 26.00
C SER A 277 -0.35 47.15 26.41
N SER A 278 -0.06 48.19 25.63
CA SER A 278 0.94 49.19 26.01
C SER A 278 0.49 49.96 27.26
N ILE A 279 1.30 49.99 28.31
CA ILE A 279 1.10 50.90 29.44
C ILE A 279 1.69 52.26 29.03
N ARG A 280 0.83 53.24 28.76
CA ARG A 280 1.24 54.62 28.47
C ARG A 280 1.02 55.49 29.70
N ILE A 281 2.06 56.20 30.15
CA ILE A 281 1.95 57.19 31.23
C ILE A 281 1.35 58.46 30.62
N GLY A 282 0.13 58.83 31.00
CA GLY A 282 -0.61 59.96 30.42
C GLY A 282 -2.06 60.04 30.87
N ARG A 283 -2.90 60.81 30.14
CA ARG A 283 -4.34 60.95 30.43
C ARG A 283 -5.04 59.58 30.39
N ALA A 284 -6.01 59.39 31.30
CA ALA A 284 -6.81 58.16 31.38
C ALA A 284 -7.35 57.77 30.00
N GLN A 285 -7.01 56.56 29.55
CA GLN A 285 -7.54 56.00 28.31
C GLN A 285 -8.77 55.15 28.62
N PRO A 286 -9.78 55.13 27.74
CA PRO A 286 -10.89 54.20 27.88
C PRO A 286 -10.36 52.77 27.92
N PRO A 287 -10.90 51.89 28.78
CA PRO A 287 -10.47 50.50 28.82
C PRO A 287 -10.62 49.89 27.43
N PRO A 288 -9.69 49.02 27.00
CA PRO A 288 -9.83 48.32 25.74
C PRO A 288 -11.18 47.58 25.72
N PRO A 289 -11.86 47.51 24.56
CA PRO A 289 -13.11 46.77 24.46
C PRO A 289 -12.87 45.35 24.95
N ALA A 290 -13.66 44.91 25.92
CA ALA A 290 -13.55 43.56 26.47
C ALA A 290 -13.65 42.56 25.31
N ARG A 291 -12.59 41.77 25.08
CA ARG A 291 -12.63 40.72 24.07
C ARG A 291 -13.77 39.78 24.43
N ALA A 292 -14.75 39.63 23.54
CA ALA A 292 -15.80 38.64 23.69
C ALA A 292 -15.14 37.26 23.89
N GLY A 293 -15.43 36.60 25.01
CA GLY A 293 -14.89 35.28 25.34
C GLY A 293 -13.61 35.25 26.19
N PHE A 294 -12.99 36.39 26.53
CA PHE A 294 -11.91 36.39 27.53
C PHE A 294 -12.50 36.25 28.94
N ARG A 295 -12.22 35.13 29.60
CA ARG A 295 -12.53 34.92 31.01
C ARG A 295 -11.24 34.98 31.81
N PRO A 296 -11.12 35.87 32.82
CA PRO A 296 -9.95 35.85 33.69
C PRO A 296 -9.86 34.48 34.40
N PRO A 297 -8.64 33.99 34.68
CA PRO A 297 -8.48 32.73 35.40
C PRO A 297 -9.23 32.79 36.73
N PRO A 298 -9.94 31.73 37.12
CA PRO A 298 -10.68 31.67 38.37
C PRO A 298 -9.75 31.94 39.56
N GLN A 299 -10.11 32.90 40.40
CA GLN A 299 -9.38 33.18 41.63
C GLN A 299 -9.88 32.26 42.75
N GLY A 300 -9.01 31.38 43.23
CA GLY A 300 -9.32 30.43 44.31
C GLY A 300 -9.99 29.14 43.84
N ALA A 301 -9.89 28.09 44.67
CA ALA A 301 -10.35 26.74 44.32
C ALA A 301 -11.87 26.63 44.08
N ALA A 302 -12.68 27.41 44.78
CA ALA A 302 -14.14 27.39 44.64
C ALA A 302 -14.61 27.92 43.27
N SER A 303 -13.93 28.92 42.71
CA SER A 303 -14.34 29.51 41.42
C SER A 303 -13.97 28.62 40.23
N LEU A 304 -13.01 27.70 40.40
CA LEU A 304 -12.55 26.75 39.38
C LEU A 304 -13.64 25.75 38.94
N PHE A 305 -14.54 25.38 39.86
CA PHE A 305 -15.62 24.41 39.60
C PHE A 305 -16.99 25.08 39.38
N SER A 306 -17.06 26.42 39.40
CA SER A 306 -18.33 27.16 39.35
C SER A 306 -19.19 26.87 38.11
N ASP A 307 -18.58 26.56 36.97
CA ASP A 307 -19.33 26.20 35.76
C ASP A 307 -19.85 24.77 35.81
N PHE A 308 -19.04 23.84 36.33
CA PHE A 308 -19.47 22.47 36.56
C PHE A 308 -20.63 22.42 37.55
N ASP A 309 -20.58 23.20 38.63
CA ASP A 309 -21.67 23.30 39.61
C ASP A 309 -22.95 23.87 38.99
N ARG A 310 -22.82 24.86 38.09
CA ARG A 310 -23.95 25.46 37.38
C ARG A 310 -24.60 24.49 36.41
N GLU A 311 -23.81 23.78 35.60
CA GLU A 311 -24.31 22.75 34.68
C GLU A 311 -24.93 21.58 35.46
N ARG A 312 -24.29 21.15 36.54
CA ARG A 312 -24.84 20.12 37.44
C ARG A 312 -26.19 20.54 38.02
N GLN A 313 -26.32 21.78 38.49
CA GLN A 313 -27.60 22.30 38.99
C GLN A 313 -28.66 22.38 37.89
N ALA A 314 -28.29 22.78 36.66
CA ALA A 314 -29.22 22.80 35.53
C ALA A 314 -29.72 21.39 35.18
N LEU A 315 -28.82 20.40 35.16
CA LEU A 315 -29.18 18.99 34.96
C LEU A 315 -30.10 18.48 36.08
N LEU A 316 -29.79 18.80 37.34
CA LEU A 316 -30.62 18.41 38.49
C LEU A 316 -32.03 19.02 38.45
N ARG A 317 -32.18 20.25 37.96
CA ARG A 317 -33.49 20.89 37.76
C ARG A 317 -34.30 20.28 36.62
N GLY A 318 -33.63 19.64 35.65
CA GLY A 318 -34.27 18.94 34.54
C GLY A 318 -34.73 17.52 34.88
N LEU A 319 -34.37 16.99 36.05
CA LEU A 319 -34.82 15.66 36.49
C LEU A 319 -36.25 15.74 37.04
N PRO A 320 -37.15 14.83 36.65
CA PRO A 320 -38.48 14.77 37.23
C PRO A 320 -38.39 14.49 38.73
N THR A 321 -39.11 15.28 39.55
CA THR A 321 -39.21 15.02 40.99
C THR A 321 -39.94 13.70 41.20
N PRO A 322 -39.35 12.73 41.93
CA PRO A 322 -40.03 11.47 42.22
C PRO A 322 -41.31 11.77 43.02
N PRO A 323 -42.42 11.06 42.75
CA PRO A 323 -43.64 11.25 43.52
C PRO A 323 -43.38 10.94 45.00
N PRO A 324 -44.05 11.64 45.94
CA PRO A 324 -43.92 11.35 47.35
C PRO A 324 -44.32 9.90 47.61
N PHE A 325 -43.53 9.21 48.44
CA PHE A 325 -43.85 7.86 48.86
C PHE A 325 -45.20 7.84 49.58
N PRO A 326 -46.11 6.91 49.24
CA PRO A 326 -47.37 6.76 49.95
C PRO A 326 -47.07 6.38 51.41
N VAL A 327 -47.69 7.11 52.34
CA VAL A 327 -47.65 6.91 53.79
C VAL A 327 -48.52 5.73 54.18
#